data_AF-A0A8B8FJ50-F1
#
_entry.id   AF-A0A8B8FJ50-F1
#
_cell.length_a   1.000
_cell.length_b   1.000
_cell.length_c   1.000
_cell.angle_alpha   90.00
_cell.angle_beta   90.00
_cell.angle_gamma   90.00
#
_symmetry.space_group_name_H-M   'P 1'
#
loop_
_entity.id
_entity.type
_entity.pdbx_description
1 polymer ?
#
loop_
_entity_poly.entity_id
_entity_poly.type
_entity_poly.pdbx_seq_one_letter_code
_entity_poly.pdbx_strand_id
1 'polypeptide(L)'
;MSRCTINFEREAFCPVFRIGSIEQLKRLITQPLDQYFKLLGKQGYLEVHQNNLYHKNCVQFAFYFKKNYLNPKNIVVNMIDTQRMKEIKENRERLVPIIKSILFLGQNIALRGHRDDGQLSSPNMSLDFSSNTKSITNQGNFRELLKFRIDAGDKNLEHHLMSTSKNATYINYPLQNSLIQCFGK
;
A
#
# COMPACT_ATOMS: atom_id res chain seq x y z
N MET A 1 -63.13 -19.35 -2.27
CA MET A 1 -62.03 -19.54 -3.25
C MET A 1 -60.83 -18.72 -2.78
N SER A 2 -59.98 -19.35 -1.97
CA SER A 2 -58.83 -18.67 -1.35
C SER A 2 -57.67 -18.65 -2.33
N ARG A 3 -57.30 -17.46 -2.81
CA ARG A 3 -56.06 -17.25 -3.56
C ARG A 3 -54.90 -17.33 -2.57
N CYS A 4 -54.19 -18.46 -2.58
CA CYS A 4 -52.88 -18.56 -1.93
C CYS A 4 -51.86 -17.94 -2.89
N THR A 5 -51.58 -16.65 -2.74
CA THR A 5 -50.41 -16.00 -3.34
C THR A 5 -49.18 -16.52 -2.62
N ILE A 6 -48.53 -17.53 -3.21
CA ILE A 6 -47.19 -17.94 -2.82
C ILE A 6 -46.25 -16.85 -3.35
N ASN A 7 -45.86 -15.93 -2.45
CA ASN A 7 -44.83 -14.95 -2.72
C ASN A 7 -43.49 -15.67 -2.91
N PHE A 8 -43.11 -15.89 -4.17
CA PHE A 8 -41.74 -16.23 -4.57
C PHE A 8 -40.85 -14.98 -4.43
N GLU A 9 -40.65 -14.51 -3.20
CA GLU A 9 -39.56 -13.59 -2.91
C GLU A 9 -38.31 -14.42 -2.56
N ARG A 10 -37.27 -14.25 -3.40
CA ARG A 10 -35.85 -14.64 -3.18
C ARG A 10 -35.38 -16.02 -3.65
N GLU A 11 -35.76 -16.44 -4.86
CA GLU A 11 -34.90 -17.38 -5.60
C GLU A 11 -34.11 -16.61 -6.65
N ALA A 12 -32.88 -16.25 -6.29
CA ALA A 12 -31.90 -15.72 -7.22
C ALA A 12 -31.62 -16.82 -8.26
N PHE A 13 -32.20 -16.70 -9.46
CA PHE A 13 -31.76 -17.44 -10.63
C PHE A 13 -30.25 -17.29 -10.71
N CYS A 14 -29.51 -18.39 -10.54
CA CYS A 14 -28.05 -18.42 -10.54
C CYS A 14 -27.55 -17.94 -11.91
N PRO A 15 -27.16 -16.67 -12.09
CA PRO A 15 -26.63 -16.23 -13.37
C PRO A 15 -25.22 -16.79 -13.43
N VAL A 16 -24.88 -17.40 -14.55
CA VAL A 16 -23.65 -18.15 -14.77
C VAL A 16 -22.42 -17.24 -14.58
N PHE A 17 -21.93 -17.11 -13.35
CA PHE A 17 -20.51 -16.88 -13.13
C PHE A 17 -19.84 -18.14 -13.65
N ARG A 18 -19.06 -18.05 -14.74
CA ARG A 18 -18.38 -19.22 -15.32
C ARG A 18 -17.50 -19.87 -14.26
N ILE A 19 -17.99 -20.93 -13.65
CA ILE A 19 -17.17 -21.81 -12.83
C ILE A 19 -16.45 -22.69 -13.84
N GLY A 20 -15.11 -22.66 -13.83
CA GLY A 20 -14.28 -23.58 -14.59
C GLY A 20 -14.33 -25.02 -14.05
N SER A 21 -15.52 -25.49 -13.63
CA SER A 21 -15.72 -26.83 -13.11
C SER A 21 -16.21 -27.76 -14.22
N ILE A 22 -15.69 -28.99 -14.17
CA ILE A 22 -16.00 -30.12 -15.05
C ILE A 22 -17.41 -30.71 -14.73
N GLU A 23 -18.17 -30.07 -13.85
CA GLU A 23 -19.47 -30.59 -13.38
C GLU A 23 -20.57 -30.35 -14.41
N GLN A 24 -21.30 -31.40 -14.79
CA GLN A 24 -22.45 -31.30 -15.68
C GLN A 24 -23.53 -30.39 -15.06
N LEU A 25 -23.84 -29.28 -15.73
CA LEU A 25 -24.95 -28.40 -15.41
C LEU A 25 -26.27 -29.13 -15.67
N LYS A 26 -27.15 -29.17 -14.66
CA LYS A 26 -28.41 -29.91 -14.70
C LYS A 26 -29.63 -28.96 -14.74
N ARG A 27 -30.83 -29.51 -14.60
CA ARG A 27 -32.11 -28.78 -14.43
C ARG A 27 -31.99 -27.60 -13.46
N LEU A 28 -32.78 -26.55 -13.72
CA LEU A 28 -32.76 -25.23 -13.07
C LEU A 28 -31.62 -24.29 -13.50
N ILE A 29 -30.71 -24.75 -14.36
CA ILE A 29 -29.72 -23.90 -15.04
C ILE A 29 -29.85 -24.01 -16.55
N THR A 30 -29.73 -25.23 -17.08
CA THR A 30 -29.74 -25.48 -18.53
C THR A 30 -31.10 -25.92 -19.06
N GLN A 31 -31.96 -26.43 -18.18
CA GLN A 31 -33.30 -26.89 -18.52
C GLN A 31 -34.33 -26.22 -17.61
N PRO A 32 -35.48 -25.81 -18.14
CA PRO A 32 -36.56 -25.22 -17.37
C PRO A 32 -37.16 -26.23 -16.38
N LEU A 33 -37.82 -25.69 -15.36
CA LEU A 33 -38.53 -26.48 -14.36
C LEU A 33 -39.91 -26.86 -14.91
N ASP A 34 -40.01 -28.06 -15.47
CA ASP A 34 -41.27 -28.53 -16.07
C ASP A 34 -41.99 -29.58 -15.20
N GLN A 35 -41.35 -30.05 -14.13
CA GLN A 35 -41.84 -31.14 -13.29
C GLN A 35 -41.98 -30.72 -11.83
N TYR A 36 -43.20 -30.38 -11.44
CA TYR A 36 -43.51 -29.81 -10.12
C TYR A 36 -43.77 -30.87 -9.03
N PHE A 37 -44.11 -32.10 -9.41
CA PHE A 37 -44.48 -33.17 -8.47
C PHE A 37 -43.32 -33.71 -7.62
N LYS A 38 -42.06 -33.45 -8.02
CA LYS A 38 -40.82 -33.82 -7.30
C LYS A 38 -40.01 -32.59 -6.90
N LEU A 39 -40.68 -31.48 -6.57
CA LEU A 39 -40.00 -30.24 -6.20
C LEU A 39 -39.29 -30.31 -4.85
N LEU A 40 -39.99 -30.85 -3.85
CA LEU A 40 -39.60 -30.83 -2.44
C LEU A 40 -39.15 -32.21 -1.96
N GLY A 41 -38.46 -32.23 -0.81
CA GLY A 41 -37.94 -33.43 -0.15
C GLY A 41 -36.47 -33.71 -0.46
N LYS A 42 -35.89 -34.69 0.25
CA LYS A 42 -34.44 -35.00 0.19
C LYS A 42 -33.88 -35.27 -1.22
N GLN A 43 -34.72 -35.74 -2.14
CA GLN A 43 -34.37 -35.93 -3.56
C GLN A 43 -35.17 -35.01 -4.50
N GLY A 44 -35.80 -33.98 -3.95
CA GLY A 44 -36.51 -32.96 -4.70
C GLY A 44 -35.56 -32.08 -5.50
N TYR A 45 -36.04 -31.55 -6.63
CA TYR A 45 -35.21 -30.78 -7.54
C TYR A 45 -34.56 -29.54 -6.90
N LEU A 46 -35.26 -28.87 -5.98
CA LEU A 46 -34.75 -27.68 -5.29
C LEU A 46 -33.64 -28.03 -4.31
N GLU A 47 -33.87 -29.04 -3.47
CA GLU A 47 -32.94 -29.43 -2.41
C GLU A 47 -31.65 -30.03 -2.99
N VAL A 48 -31.76 -30.76 -4.10
CA VAL A 48 -30.61 -31.25 -4.86
C VAL A 48 -29.84 -30.10 -5.53
N HIS A 49 -30.54 -29.10 -6.09
CA HIS A 49 -29.90 -27.94 -6.71
C HIS A 49 -29.17 -27.06 -5.69
N GLN A 50 -29.82 -26.73 -4.57
CA GLN A 50 -29.24 -25.92 -3.51
C GLN A 50 -27.98 -26.57 -2.92
N ASN A 51 -27.98 -27.90 -2.84
CA ASN A 51 -26.83 -28.63 -2.32
C ASN A 51 -25.68 -28.78 -3.31
N ASN A 52 -25.91 -28.46 -4.59
CA ASN A 52 -24.92 -28.59 -5.64
C ASN A 52 -23.77 -27.58 -5.45
N LEU A 53 -22.54 -28.01 -5.78
CA LEU A 53 -21.33 -27.23 -5.53
C LEU A 53 -21.34 -25.93 -6.32
N TYR A 54 -21.78 -25.97 -7.58
CA TYR A 54 -21.90 -24.75 -8.39
C TYR A 54 -22.83 -23.71 -7.75
N HIS A 55 -23.94 -24.14 -7.13
CA HIS A 55 -24.94 -23.21 -6.58
C HIS A 55 -24.35 -22.52 -5.37
N LYS A 56 -23.75 -23.30 -4.46
CA LYS A 56 -23.04 -22.79 -3.28
C LYS A 56 -21.93 -21.80 -3.69
N ASN A 57 -21.14 -22.14 -4.70
CA ASN A 57 -20.09 -21.27 -5.21
C ASN A 57 -20.66 -19.98 -5.81
N CYS A 58 -21.70 -20.04 -6.65
CA CYS A 58 -22.34 -18.86 -7.22
C CYS A 58 -22.93 -17.94 -6.16
N VAL A 59 -23.62 -18.49 -5.15
CA VAL A 59 -24.14 -17.71 -4.01
C VAL A 59 -22.99 -17.04 -3.26
N GLN A 60 -21.90 -17.76 -3.02
CA GLN A 60 -20.71 -17.22 -2.38
C GLN A 60 -20.05 -16.11 -3.21
N PHE A 61 -19.94 -16.29 -4.53
CA PHE A 61 -19.41 -15.28 -5.44
C PHE A 61 -20.29 -14.03 -5.46
N ALA A 62 -21.61 -14.18 -5.53
CA ALA A 62 -22.53 -13.06 -5.48
C ALA A 62 -22.41 -12.28 -4.16
N PHE A 63 -22.26 -12.99 -3.03
CA PHE A 63 -22.02 -12.38 -1.73
C PHE A 63 -20.70 -11.60 -1.70
N TYR A 64 -19.60 -12.20 -2.16
CA TYR A 64 -18.31 -11.53 -2.21
C TYR A 64 -18.29 -10.35 -3.18
N PHE A 65 -18.92 -10.48 -4.35
CA PHE A 65 -19.06 -9.39 -5.30
C PHE A 65 -19.79 -8.20 -4.66
N LYS A 66 -20.93 -8.43 -4.01
CA LYS A 66 -21.68 -7.37 -3.31
C LYS A 66 -20.83 -6.73 -2.21
N LYS A 67 -20.14 -7.54 -1.40
CA LYS A 67 -19.25 -7.05 -0.33
C LYS A 67 -18.12 -6.17 -0.87
N ASN A 68 -17.49 -6.59 -1.96
CA ASN A 68 -16.38 -5.89 -2.60
C ASN A 68 -16.83 -4.63 -3.34
N TYR A 69 -17.98 -4.69 -4.01
CA TYR A 69 -18.58 -3.53 -4.69
C TYR A 69 -18.89 -2.40 -3.71
N LEU A 70 -19.45 -2.73 -2.54
CA LEU A 70 -19.74 -1.74 -1.50
C LEU A 70 -18.48 -1.23 -0.79
N ASN A 71 -17.41 -2.03 -0.73
CA ASN A 71 -16.17 -1.68 -0.04
C ASN A 71 -14.93 -1.96 -0.90
N PRO A 72 -14.72 -1.19 -1.98
CA PRO A 72 -13.62 -1.44 -2.91
C PRO A 72 -12.24 -1.31 -2.26
N LYS A 73 -12.10 -0.52 -1.19
CA LYS A 73 -10.84 -0.32 -0.45
C LYS A 73 -10.28 -1.61 0.16
N ASN A 74 -11.14 -2.59 0.45
CA ASN A 74 -10.75 -3.85 1.10
C ASN A 74 -10.42 -4.97 0.09
N ILE A 75 -10.50 -4.67 -1.22
CA ILE A 75 -10.07 -5.60 -2.25
C ILE A 75 -8.54 -5.64 -2.22
N VAL A 76 -7.96 -6.84 -2.16
CA VAL A 76 -6.52 -7.06 -2.04
C VAL A 76 -5.71 -6.24 -3.05
N VAL A 77 -6.15 -6.19 -4.32
CA VAL A 77 -5.51 -5.38 -5.37
C VAL A 77 -5.45 -3.91 -4.98
N ASN A 78 -6.59 -3.35 -4.56
CA ASN A 78 -6.68 -1.95 -4.13
C ASN A 78 -5.88 -1.68 -2.85
N MET A 79 -5.81 -2.65 -1.93
CA MET A 79 -4.97 -2.54 -0.73
C MET A 79 -3.48 -2.49 -1.07
N ILE A 80 -3.03 -3.35 -1.99
CA ILE A 80 -1.64 -3.35 -2.46
C ILE A 80 -1.30 -2.04 -3.14
N ASP A 81 -2.17 -1.56 -4.03
CA ASP A 81 -1.95 -0.30 -4.74
C ASP A 81 -1.94 0.90 -3.79
N THR A 82 -2.88 0.95 -2.83
CA THR A 82 -2.91 2.03 -1.82
C THR A 82 -1.68 2.03 -0.93
N GLN A 83 -1.22 0.85 -0.48
CA GLN A 83 0.01 0.72 0.29
C GLN A 83 1.24 1.15 -0.53
N ARG A 84 1.35 0.69 -1.78
CA ARG A 84 2.43 1.09 -2.69
C ARG A 84 2.45 2.60 -2.92
N MET A 85 1.29 3.22 -3.11
CA MET A 85 1.17 4.68 -3.26
C MET A 85 1.58 5.42 -1.99
N LYS A 86 1.22 4.90 -0.82
CA LYS A 86 1.62 5.46 0.47
C LYS A 86 3.14 5.41 0.65
N GLU A 87 3.78 4.28 0.36
CA GLU A 87 5.23 4.12 0.45
C GLU A 87 5.98 5.05 -0.52
N ILE A 88 5.49 5.18 -1.76
CA ILE A 88 6.06 6.12 -2.74
C ILE A 88 5.95 7.56 -2.24
N LYS A 89 4.81 7.93 -1.66
CA LYS A 89 4.59 9.27 -1.11
C LYS A 89 5.55 9.55 0.05
N GLU A 90 5.63 8.64 1.01
CA GLU A 90 6.54 8.76 2.16
C GLU A 90 8.01 8.86 1.71
N ASN A 91 8.44 8.03 0.75
CA ASN A 91 9.81 8.08 0.23
C ASN A 91 10.10 9.40 -0.50
N ARG A 92 9.13 9.97 -1.23
CA ARG A 92 9.27 11.30 -1.85
C ARG A 92 9.39 12.38 -0.79
N GLU A 93 8.54 12.37 0.24
CA GLU A 93 8.56 13.34 1.32
C GLU A 93 9.90 13.32 2.08
N ARG A 94 10.50 12.14 2.27
CA ARG A 94 11.84 11.98 2.87
C ARG A 94 12.96 12.60 2.01
N LEU A 95 12.85 12.51 0.68
CA LEU A 95 13.87 13.03 -0.24
C LEU A 95 13.80 14.55 -0.44
N VAL A 96 12.62 15.16 -0.31
CA VAL A 96 12.41 16.61 -0.50
C VAL A 96 13.38 17.49 0.30
N PRO A 97 13.55 17.34 1.63
CA PRO A 97 14.45 18.20 2.41
C PRO A 97 15.92 18.02 2.02
N ILE A 98 16.31 16.79 1.64
CA ILE A 98 17.67 16.44 1.19
C ILE A 98 17.96 17.13 -0.15
N ILE A 99 17.06 16.98 -1.11
CA ILE A 99 17.15 17.61 -2.44
C ILE A 99 17.20 19.13 -2.32
N LYS A 100 16.30 19.73 -1.52
CA LYS A 100 16.30 21.19 -1.29
C LYS A 100 17.61 21.69 -0.68
N SER A 101 18.24 20.89 0.17
CA SER A 101 19.55 21.21 0.77
C SER A 101 20.67 21.16 -0.27
N ILE A 102 20.70 20.15 -1.14
CA ILE A 102 21.66 20.07 -2.25
C ILE A 102 21.48 21.25 -3.20
N LEU A 103 20.23 21.56 -3.59
CA LEU A 103 19.93 22.67 -4.49
C LEU A 103 20.37 24.02 -3.93
N PHE A 104 20.13 24.26 -2.64
CA PHE A 104 20.57 25.47 -1.95
C PHE A 104 22.10 25.61 -1.98
N LEU A 105 22.83 24.53 -1.72
CA LEU A 105 24.29 24.54 -1.76
C LEU A 105 24.85 24.61 -3.19
N GLY A 106 24.07 24.21 -4.19
CA GLY A 106 24.42 24.33 -5.61
C GLY A 106 24.67 25.76 -6.10
N GLN A 107 24.42 26.78 -5.27
CA GLN A 107 24.70 28.19 -5.53
C GLN A 107 26.19 28.57 -5.36
N ASN A 108 27.12 27.71 -5.78
CA ASN A 108 28.57 27.83 -5.58
C ASN A 108 29.02 27.75 -4.11
N ILE A 109 28.24 27.13 -3.23
CA ILE A 109 28.64 26.85 -1.86
C ILE A 109 29.27 25.45 -1.83
N ALA A 110 30.44 25.31 -1.21
CA ALA A 110 31.08 24.00 -1.09
C ALA A 110 30.15 23.02 -0.37
N LEU A 111 29.81 21.90 -1.01
CA LEU A 111 28.87 20.94 -0.44
C LEU A 111 29.54 20.05 0.64
N ARG A 112 30.82 19.75 0.46
CA ARG A 112 31.62 18.80 1.26
C ARG A 112 32.69 19.52 2.08
N GLY A 113 33.01 18.93 3.24
CA GLY A 113 34.10 19.34 4.12
C GLY A 113 35.27 18.37 4.04
N HIS A 114 36.18 18.43 5.01
CA HIS A 114 37.35 17.55 5.06
C HIS A 114 37.00 16.09 5.38
N ARG A 115 35.91 15.86 6.13
CA ARG A 115 35.38 14.52 6.41
C ARG A 115 33.87 14.54 6.26
N ASP A 116 33.29 13.77 5.35
CA ASP A 116 31.84 13.71 5.14
C ASP A 116 31.20 12.37 5.53
N ASP A 117 31.96 11.52 6.23
CA ASP A 117 31.53 10.21 6.73
C ASP A 117 30.93 10.23 8.13
N GLY A 118 30.13 9.19 8.46
CA GLY A 118 29.56 8.97 9.79
C GLY A 118 28.06 9.24 9.90
N GLN A 119 27.48 8.99 11.07
CA GLN A 119 26.05 9.21 11.34
C GLN A 119 25.79 10.67 11.77
N LEU A 120 24.74 11.31 11.23
CA LEU A 120 24.37 12.68 11.63
C LEU A 120 23.84 12.73 13.06
N SER A 121 23.10 11.69 13.45
CA SER A 121 22.48 11.51 14.74
C SER A 121 23.46 10.90 15.75
N SER A 122 24.38 11.69 16.28
CA SER A 122 24.96 11.40 17.58
C SER A 122 24.20 12.23 18.62
N PRO A 123 23.53 11.62 19.61
CA PRO A 123 22.87 12.36 20.70
C PRO A 123 23.84 13.23 21.52
N ASN A 124 25.15 13.07 21.30
CA ASN A 124 26.24 13.79 21.98
C ASN A 124 26.87 14.91 21.12
N MET A 125 26.17 15.37 20.07
CA MET A 125 26.46 16.65 19.41
C MET A 125 25.57 17.75 20.00
N SER A 126 25.56 17.85 21.33
CA SER A 126 25.47 19.18 21.91
C SER A 126 26.68 19.97 21.40
N LEU A 127 26.41 21.14 20.81
CA LEU A 127 27.38 22.21 20.67
C LEU A 127 27.78 22.66 22.09
N ASP A 128 28.55 21.83 22.78
CA ASP A 128 29.30 22.29 23.94
C ASP A 128 30.40 23.20 23.40
N PHE A 129 30.09 24.49 23.34
CA PHE A 129 31.04 25.59 23.11
C PHE A 129 32.18 25.60 24.14
N SER A 130 32.14 24.72 25.14
CA SER A 130 33.02 24.69 26.31
C SER A 130 34.11 23.60 26.31
N SER A 131 34.20 22.70 25.31
CA SER A 131 35.27 21.68 25.28
C SER A 131 36.25 21.88 24.13
N ASN A 132 37.42 22.42 24.46
CA ASN A 132 38.49 22.81 23.53
C ASN A 132 39.27 21.59 22.94
N THR A 133 38.67 20.39 22.90
CA THR A 133 39.36 19.14 22.53
C THR A 133 38.52 18.13 21.74
N LYS A 134 37.38 18.51 21.16
CA LYS A 134 36.79 17.72 20.06
C LYS A 134 37.33 18.28 18.76
N SER A 135 38.15 17.49 18.06
CA SER A 135 38.64 17.83 16.72
C SER A 135 37.48 18.35 15.87
N ILE A 136 37.47 19.67 15.61
CA ILE A 136 36.49 20.38 14.78
C ILE A 136 36.73 19.92 13.34
N THR A 137 36.35 18.68 13.06
CA THR A 137 36.44 18.12 11.73
C THR A 137 35.27 18.70 10.95
N ASN A 138 35.58 19.56 9.98
CA ASN A 138 34.58 20.15 9.11
C ASN A 138 33.81 19.03 8.39
N GLN A 139 32.56 18.80 8.81
CA GLN A 139 31.68 17.76 8.28
C GLN A 139 31.05 18.11 6.92
N GLY A 140 31.29 19.33 6.43
CA GLY A 140 30.74 19.85 5.18
C GLY A 140 29.40 20.56 5.36
N ASN A 141 29.18 21.59 4.55
CA ASN A 141 28.01 22.48 4.65
C ASN A 141 26.69 21.74 4.44
N PHE A 142 26.68 20.63 3.68
CA PHE A 142 25.49 19.80 3.53
C PHE A 142 25.04 19.17 4.84
N ARG A 143 25.97 18.61 5.61
CA ARG A 143 25.65 17.94 6.88
C ARG A 143 25.22 18.95 7.93
N GLU A 144 25.89 20.10 7.99
CA GLU A 144 25.51 21.20 8.89
C GLU A 144 24.14 21.80 8.53
N LEU A 145 23.82 21.93 7.24
CA LEU A 145 22.51 22.40 6.79
C LEU A 145 21.38 21.43 7.17
N LEU A 146 21.62 20.12 7.12
CA LEU A 146 20.63 19.14 7.57
C LEU A 146 20.42 19.21 9.09
N LYS A 147 21.49 19.40 9.89
CA LYS A 147 21.37 19.63 11.33
C LYS A 147 20.56 20.90 11.62
N PHE A 148 20.90 22.00 10.95
CA PHE A 148 20.16 23.25 11.08
C PHE A 148 18.66 23.09 10.75
N ARG A 149 18.30 22.29 9.74
CA ARG A 149 16.89 22.01 9.43
C ARG A 149 16.18 21.25 10.54
N ILE A 150 16.85 20.27 11.16
CA ILE A 150 16.32 19.52 12.30
C ILE A 150 16.12 20.45 13.49
N ASP A 151 17.12 21.27 13.81
CA ASP A 151 17.07 22.26 14.90
C ASP A 151 15.97 23.31 14.66
N ALA A 152 15.73 23.67 13.39
CA ALA A 152 14.63 24.55 12.97
C ALA A 152 13.24 23.87 13.00
N GLY A 153 13.15 22.58 13.36
CA GLY A 153 11.90 21.85 13.58
C GLY A 153 11.44 20.94 12.43
N ASP A 154 12.32 20.56 11.50
CA ASP A 154 12.00 19.58 10.45
C ASP A 154 11.95 18.14 11.01
N LYS A 155 10.82 17.83 11.68
CA LYS A 155 10.56 16.53 12.30
C LYS A 155 10.52 15.37 11.29
N ASN A 156 10.16 15.64 10.05
CA ASN A 156 10.10 14.61 9.01
C ASN A 156 11.51 14.17 8.60
N LEU A 157 12.41 15.15 8.41
CA LEU A 157 13.82 14.88 8.20
C LEU A 157 14.44 14.19 9.41
N GLU A 158 14.17 14.68 10.63
CA GLU A 158 14.67 14.06 11.86
C GLU A 158 14.25 12.59 11.97
N HIS A 159 12.95 12.31 11.84
CA HIS A 159 12.42 10.95 11.88
C HIS A 159 13.04 10.07 10.79
N HIS A 160 13.21 10.58 9.56
CA HIS A 160 13.87 9.85 8.47
C HIS A 160 15.29 9.44 8.83
N LEU A 161 16.07 10.33 9.44
CA LEU A 161 17.46 10.06 9.81
C LEU A 161 17.61 9.11 10.99
N MET A 162 16.64 9.09 11.90
CA MET A 162 16.62 8.20 13.06
C MET A 162 16.09 6.80 12.74
N SER A 163 15.08 6.70 11.88
CA SER A 163 14.38 5.44 11.58
C SER A 163 15.00 4.65 10.42
N THR A 164 15.75 5.30 9.54
CA THR A 164 16.27 4.68 8.31
C THR A 164 17.66 4.07 8.50
N SER A 165 17.91 2.94 7.83
CA SER A 165 19.24 2.30 7.81
C SER A 165 20.28 3.18 7.10
N LYS A 166 21.56 3.01 7.44
CA LYS A 166 22.68 3.88 6.99
C LYS A 166 22.66 4.17 5.47
N ASN A 167 22.38 3.15 4.65
CA ASN A 167 22.40 3.25 3.19
C ASN A 167 21.17 3.94 2.58
N ALA A 168 20.06 4.00 3.33
CA ALA A 168 18.80 4.61 2.88
C ALA A 168 18.59 6.02 3.44
N THR A 169 19.57 6.58 4.15
CA THR A 169 19.53 7.98 4.63
C THR A 169 19.67 9.00 3.50
N TYR A 170 20.19 8.60 2.34
CA TYR A 170 20.50 9.45 1.18
C TYR A 170 21.51 10.58 1.45
N ILE A 171 22.35 10.41 2.47
CA ILE A 171 23.39 11.38 2.87
C ILE A 171 24.80 10.93 2.51
N ASN A 172 25.00 9.70 2.08
CA ASN A 172 26.35 9.24 1.74
C ASN A 172 26.91 9.95 0.48
N TYR A 173 28.24 9.98 0.36
CA TYR A 173 28.93 10.60 -0.76
C TYR A 173 28.42 10.11 -2.14
N PRO A 174 28.27 8.79 -2.38
CA PRO A 174 27.84 8.28 -3.68
C PRO A 174 26.42 8.72 -4.07
N LEU A 175 25.45 8.67 -3.15
CA LEU A 175 24.07 9.06 -3.44
C LEU A 175 23.96 10.56 -3.66
N GLN A 176 24.69 11.38 -2.91
CA GLN A 176 24.75 12.82 -3.18
C GLN A 176 25.24 13.11 -4.60
N ASN A 177 26.29 12.42 -5.07
CA ASN A 177 26.79 12.58 -6.44
C ASN A 177 25.75 12.15 -7.48
N SER A 178 25.06 11.04 -7.26
CA SER A 178 23.97 10.61 -8.15
C SER A 178 22.85 11.66 -8.21
N LEU A 179 22.47 12.24 -7.06
CA LEU A 179 21.47 13.31 -7.02
C LEU A 179 21.95 14.57 -7.76
N ILE A 180 23.21 14.98 -7.56
CA ILE A 180 23.80 16.12 -8.27
C ILE A 180 23.80 15.89 -9.79
N GLN A 181 24.15 14.68 -10.23
CA GLN A 181 24.11 14.32 -11.65
C GLN A 181 22.69 14.40 -12.24
N CYS A 182 21.65 14.13 -11.45
CA CYS A 182 20.27 14.31 -11.89
C CYS A 182 19.89 15.79 -12.09
N PHE A 183 20.49 16.73 -11.35
CA PHE A 183 20.23 18.16 -11.48
C PHE A 183 21.05 18.85 -12.58
N GLY A 184 22.24 18.33 -12.89
CA GLY A 184 23.16 18.92 -13.88
C GLY A 184 22.90 18.54 -15.33
N LYS A 185 21.68 18.13 -15.68
CA LYS A 185 21.25 17.89 -17.07
C LYS A 185 20.40 19.03 -17.60
#